data_AF-A0A533W1D3-F1
#
_entry.id   AF-A0A533W1D3-F1
#
_cell.length_a   1.000
_cell.length_b   1.000
_cell.length_c   1.000
_cell.angle_alpha   90.00
_cell.angle_beta   90.00
_cell.angle_gamma   90.00
#
_symmetry.space_group_name_H-M   'P 1'
#
loop_
_entity.id
_entity.type
_entity.pdbx_description
1 polymer ?
#
loop_
_entity_poly.entity_id
_entity_poly.type
_entity_poly.pdbx_seq_one_letter_code
_entity_poly.pdbx_strand_id
1 'polypeptide(L)'
;MFYLYEMPRRIATYSVDAGWSSLNLIASVGGIIFAVSQFLLIANLVIGVRGRIVSPPNPWRSLAPEWGGMPSIQALDAPGMPTNGNGSSEHHEQHLSSRPIALTIGVTLAMVGFSLLELGVGWPVIFVGLVVIAWSLYGWARDDLWSKFHVPEEEGRELWPFSKIPKIKLGMWTFLAGEVILFSGVLGSYLFIRADIPRWPSPGTIHSIPIGLTNTLVLLTSSLSVVLAIQAIRAGNQKRLLMWLTTTFLLGALFLGIKASEWADLFSKGFWFNSGLPGSTYFVTTGIHGLHVTAGLILLAYLIKRTMNGGFSKENNDTVEYFGLYWHFVDIIWVFLFPLFYLL
;
A
#
# COMPACT_ATOMS: atom_id res chain seq x y z
N MET A 1 13.59 -18.67 -30.29
CA MET A 1 13.77 -17.22 -30.02
C MET A 1 15.24 -16.79 -29.97
N PHE A 2 16.22 -17.65 -30.29
CA PHE A 2 17.67 -17.37 -30.12
C PHE A 2 18.49 -17.42 -31.41
N TYR A 3 17.90 -17.35 -32.60
CA TYR A 3 18.68 -17.52 -33.85
C TYR A 3 19.43 -16.25 -34.33
N LEU A 4 19.20 -15.09 -33.71
CA LEU A 4 19.86 -13.81 -34.02
C LEU A 4 20.78 -13.40 -32.86
N TYR A 5 21.85 -14.16 -32.61
CA TYR A 5 22.73 -13.96 -31.45
C TYR A 5 23.47 -12.61 -31.45
N GLU A 6 23.73 -12.02 -32.62
CA GLU A 6 24.53 -10.80 -32.76
C GLU A 6 23.70 -9.54 -33.06
N MET A 7 22.37 -9.66 -33.15
CA MET A 7 21.50 -8.50 -33.41
C MET A 7 21.24 -7.72 -32.10
N PRO A 8 21.66 -6.45 -32.00
CA PRO A 8 21.32 -5.63 -30.85
C PRO A 8 19.81 -5.45 -30.71
N ARG A 9 19.29 -5.49 -29.47
CA ARG A 9 17.88 -5.14 -29.20
C ARG A 9 17.69 -3.63 -29.25
N ARG A 10 16.43 -3.19 -29.45
CA ARG A 10 16.04 -1.76 -29.53
C ARG A 10 16.65 -1.00 -30.71
N ILE A 11 16.92 -1.68 -31.81
CA ILE A 11 17.27 -1.05 -33.09
C ILE A 11 16.04 -0.95 -33.99
N ALA A 12 15.86 0.19 -34.65
CA ALA A 12 14.73 0.41 -35.56
C ALA A 12 14.98 -0.18 -36.96
N THR A 13 16.25 -0.36 -37.34
CA THR A 13 16.67 -0.87 -38.64
C THR A 13 18.03 -1.57 -38.52
N TYR A 14 18.39 -2.37 -39.53
CA TYR A 14 19.65 -3.10 -39.64
C TYR A 14 20.12 -3.11 -41.11
N SER A 15 21.42 -3.30 -41.36
CA SER A 15 21.94 -3.35 -42.73
C SER A 15 21.52 -4.65 -43.42
N VAL A 16 21.31 -4.58 -44.75
CA VAL A 16 20.94 -5.75 -45.55
C VAL A 16 22.06 -6.80 -45.55
N ASP A 17 23.31 -6.35 -45.45
CA ASP A 17 24.51 -7.19 -45.45
C ASP A 17 24.69 -7.99 -44.14
N ALA A 18 23.95 -7.66 -43.07
CA ALA A 18 24.05 -8.33 -41.79
C ALA A 18 23.47 -9.77 -41.79
N GLY A 19 22.79 -10.19 -42.86
CA GLY A 19 22.22 -11.54 -42.97
C GLY A 19 21.01 -11.81 -42.07
N TRP A 20 20.48 -10.79 -41.39
CA TRP A 20 19.37 -10.93 -40.42
C TRP A 20 17.98 -10.89 -41.05
N SER A 21 17.89 -10.61 -42.35
CA SER A 21 16.64 -10.32 -43.06
C SER A 21 15.62 -11.47 -43.01
N SER A 22 16.05 -12.71 -43.24
CA SER A 22 15.16 -13.88 -43.26
C SER A 22 14.55 -14.18 -41.89
N LEU A 23 15.36 -14.11 -40.83
CA LEU A 23 14.91 -14.38 -39.46
C LEU A 23 13.98 -13.27 -38.93
N ASN A 24 14.29 -12.00 -39.24
CA ASN A 24 13.39 -10.89 -38.92
C ASN A 24 12.07 -11.00 -39.71
N LEU A 25 12.10 -11.37 -40.99
CA LEU A 25 10.89 -11.61 -41.78
C LEU A 25 10.02 -12.71 -41.17
N ILE A 26 10.61 -13.85 -40.76
CA ILE A 26 9.88 -14.93 -40.09
C ILE A 26 9.24 -14.42 -38.79
N ALA A 27 9.98 -13.64 -37.99
CA ALA A 27 9.44 -13.03 -36.78
C ALA A 27 8.28 -12.07 -37.08
N SER A 28 8.38 -11.25 -38.12
CA SER A 28 7.30 -10.35 -38.57
C SER A 28 6.07 -11.11 -39.04
N VAL A 29 6.24 -12.18 -39.82
CA VAL A 29 5.14 -13.07 -40.23
C VAL A 29 4.47 -13.70 -39.01
N GLY A 30 5.27 -14.17 -38.04
CA GLY A 30 4.76 -14.67 -36.76
C GLY A 30 3.97 -13.60 -35.99
N GLY A 31 4.43 -12.34 -36.00
CA GLY A 31 3.71 -11.20 -35.42
C GLY A 31 2.36 -10.93 -36.09
N ILE A 32 2.28 -11.03 -37.42
CA ILE A 32 1.02 -10.89 -38.16
C ILE A 32 0.07 -12.04 -37.83
N ILE A 33 0.55 -13.29 -37.80
CA ILE A 33 -0.25 -14.46 -37.42
C ILE A 33 -0.78 -14.29 -35.98
N PHE A 34 0.06 -13.82 -35.07
CA PHE A 34 -0.34 -13.53 -33.69
C PHE A 34 -1.42 -12.43 -33.62
N ALA A 35 -1.30 -11.36 -34.41
CA ALA A 35 -2.33 -10.33 -34.47
C ALA A 35 -3.68 -10.90 -34.95
N VAL A 36 -3.67 -11.75 -35.99
CA VAL A 36 -4.88 -12.43 -36.47
C VAL A 36 -5.48 -13.35 -35.40
N SER A 37 -4.65 -14.08 -34.64
CA SER A 37 -5.16 -14.95 -33.57
C SER A 37 -5.80 -14.17 -32.42
N GLN A 38 -5.36 -12.94 -32.14
CA GLN A 38 -6.05 -12.07 -31.17
C GLN A 38 -7.46 -11.69 -31.64
N PHE A 39 -7.66 -11.42 -32.94
CA PHE A 39 -9.00 -11.17 -33.46
C PHE A 39 -9.90 -12.40 -33.34
N LEU A 40 -9.37 -13.60 -33.60
CA LEU A 40 -10.11 -14.85 -33.40
C LEU A 40 -10.47 -15.09 -31.93
N LEU A 41 -9.56 -14.78 -31.00
CA LEU A 41 -9.83 -14.85 -29.56
C LEU A 41 -10.97 -13.90 -29.17
N ILE A 42 -10.93 -12.64 -29.61
CA ILE A 42 -11.98 -11.65 -29.35
C ILE A 42 -13.30 -12.09 -29.99
N ALA A 43 -13.28 -12.58 -31.22
CA ALA A 43 -14.47 -13.09 -31.90
C ALA A 43 -15.09 -14.26 -31.13
N ASN A 44 -14.28 -15.23 -30.69
CA ASN A 44 -14.73 -16.35 -29.87
C ASN A 44 -15.31 -15.89 -28.52
N LEU A 45 -14.71 -14.87 -27.90
CA LEU A 45 -15.25 -14.28 -26.67
C LEU A 45 -16.61 -13.63 -26.91
N VAL A 46 -16.74 -12.83 -27.98
CA VAL A 46 -18.00 -12.16 -28.35
C VAL A 46 -19.09 -13.18 -28.69
N ILE A 47 -18.74 -14.22 -29.46
CA ILE A 47 -19.65 -15.33 -29.78
C ILE A 47 -20.03 -16.08 -28.52
N GLY A 48 -19.09 -16.35 -27.61
CA GLY A 48 -19.32 -17.04 -26.35
C GLY A 48 -20.28 -16.27 -25.44
N VAL A 49 -20.08 -14.97 -25.26
CA VAL A 49 -20.95 -14.11 -24.44
C VAL A 49 -22.34 -13.93 -25.06
N ARG A 50 -22.45 -13.88 -26.39
CA ARG A 50 -23.74 -13.81 -27.10
C ARG A 50 -24.44 -15.17 -27.26
N GLY A 51 -23.69 -16.25 -27.09
CA GLY A 51 -24.18 -17.62 -27.19
C GLY A 51 -25.21 -17.90 -26.11
N ARG A 52 -26.26 -18.65 -26.45
CA ARG A 52 -27.32 -19.04 -25.52
C ARG A 52 -27.03 -20.35 -24.76
N ILE A 53 -25.84 -20.93 -24.95
CA ILE A 53 -25.45 -22.18 -24.27
C ILE A 53 -24.97 -21.82 -22.87
N VAL A 54 -25.78 -22.14 -21.87
CA VAL A 54 -25.40 -21.98 -20.47
C VAL A 54 -24.43 -23.11 -20.11
N SER A 55 -23.26 -22.74 -19.57
CA SER A 55 -22.29 -23.74 -19.10
C SER A 55 -22.84 -24.46 -17.87
N PRO A 56 -22.74 -25.80 -17.77
CA PRO A 56 -23.09 -26.51 -16.55
C PRO A 56 -22.15 -26.10 -15.41
N PRO A 57 -22.53 -26.28 -14.13
CA PRO A 57 -21.71 -25.88 -12.97
C PRO A 57 -20.31 -26.52 -12.92
N ASN A 58 -20.13 -27.68 -13.54
CA ASN A 58 -18.83 -28.37 -13.65
C ASN A 58 -18.68 -28.99 -15.05
N PRO A 59 -18.33 -28.19 -16.08
CA PRO A 59 -18.21 -28.67 -17.45
C PRO A 59 -17.02 -29.61 -17.63
N TRP A 60 -16.01 -29.52 -16.77
CA TRP A 60 -14.74 -30.24 -16.88
C TRP A 60 -14.62 -31.43 -15.92
N ARG A 61 -15.64 -31.71 -15.10
CA ARG A 61 -15.60 -32.73 -14.03
C ARG A 61 -14.39 -32.57 -13.11
N SER A 62 -14.03 -31.33 -12.80
CA SER A 62 -12.92 -31.02 -11.90
C SER A 62 -13.30 -31.32 -10.45
N LEU A 63 -12.29 -31.71 -9.66
CA LEU A 63 -12.41 -31.94 -8.22
C LEU A 63 -12.16 -30.67 -7.40
N ALA A 64 -11.74 -29.58 -8.04
CA ALA A 64 -11.39 -28.36 -7.35
C ALA A 64 -12.66 -27.62 -6.84
N PRO A 65 -12.59 -26.93 -5.67
CA PRO A 65 -13.76 -26.40 -4.99
C PRO A 65 -14.60 -25.41 -5.81
N GLU A 66 -13.98 -24.69 -6.76
CA GLU A 66 -14.68 -23.76 -7.65
C GLU A 66 -15.67 -24.45 -8.61
N TRP A 67 -15.60 -25.78 -8.73
CA TRP A 67 -16.51 -26.61 -9.52
C TRP A 67 -17.45 -27.47 -8.67
N GLY A 68 -17.42 -27.32 -7.34
CA GLY A 68 -18.15 -28.12 -6.35
C GLY A 68 -19.65 -27.78 -6.19
N GLY A 69 -20.22 -26.94 -7.07
CA GLY A 69 -21.66 -26.64 -7.07
C GLY A 69 -22.07 -25.38 -6.28
N MET A 70 -21.12 -24.58 -5.76
CA MET A 70 -21.44 -23.19 -5.45
C MET A 70 -21.42 -22.39 -6.76
N PRO A 71 -22.49 -21.65 -7.10
CA PRO A 71 -22.58 -20.96 -8.37
C PRO A 71 -21.43 -19.96 -8.51
N SER A 72 -20.59 -20.15 -9.52
CA SER A 72 -19.69 -19.11 -10.00
C SER A 72 -20.56 -17.95 -10.50
N ILE A 73 -20.68 -16.91 -9.67
CA ILE A 73 -21.23 -15.57 -9.99
C ILE A 73 -22.73 -15.51 -10.38
N GLN A 74 -23.38 -16.62 -10.72
CA GLN A 74 -24.75 -16.61 -11.29
C GLN A 74 -25.91 -16.65 -10.28
N ALA A 75 -25.66 -16.67 -8.96
CA ALA A 75 -26.72 -16.85 -7.96
C ALA A 75 -27.03 -15.64 -7.06
N LEU A 76 -26.63 -14.43 -7.47
CA LEU A 76 -27.14 -13.22 -6.82
C LEU A 76 -28.49 -12.73 -7.40
N ASP A 77 -28.93 -13.25 -8.55
CA ASP A 77 -30.14 -12.75 -9.26
C ASP A 77 -31.06 -13.84 -9.85
N ALA A 78 -30.91 -15.12 -9.49
CA ALA A 78 -31.80 -16.18 -10.01
C ALA A 78 -33.11 -16.28 -9.19
N PRO A 79 -34.30 -16.01 -9.76
CA PRO A 79 -35.56 -16.21 -9.04
C PRO A 79 -35.83 -17.71 -8.92
N GLY A 80 -35.93 -18.23 -7.69
CA GLY A 80 -36.47 -19.56 -7.42
C GLY A 80 -35.54 -20.62 -6.80
N MET A 81 -34.46 -20.26 -6.11
CA MET A 81 -33.77 -21.26 -5.27
C MET A 81 -34.59 -21.59 -4.01
N PRO A 82 -34.79 -22.89 -3.67
CA PRO A 82 -35.46 -23.28 -2.44
C PRO A 82 -34.54 -23.05 -1.24
N THR A 83 -34.97 -22.18 -0.33
CA THR A 83 -34.34 -21.97 0.97
C THR A 83 -34.69 -23.15 1.90
N ASN A 84 -33.91 -24.23 1.85
CA ASN A 84 -33.96 -25.24 2.91
C ASN A 84 -33.15 -24.77 4.11
N GLY A 85 -33.80 -24.00 4.98
CA GLY A 85 -33.31 -23.59 6.28
C GLY A 85 -34.35 -22.73 6.98
N ASN A 86 -34.94 -23.25 8.05
CA ASN A 86 -35.78 -22.49 8.98
C ASN A 86 -34.93 -21.42 9.69
N GLY A 87 -34.75 -20.29 9.02
CA GLY A 87 -34.10 -19.10 9.55
C GLY A 87 -34.48 -17.95 8.63
N SER A 88 -35.16 -16.95 9.19
CA SER A 88 -35.46 -15.68 8.54
C SER A 88 -34.18 -15.08 7.94
N SER A 89 -33.99 -15.20 6.62
CA SER A 89 -32.94 -14.50 5.88
C SER A 89 -33.39 -13.06 5.65
N GLU A 90 -33.40 -12.29 6.73
CA GLU A 90 -33.50 -10.84 6.67
C GLU A 90 -32.18 -10.26 6.14
N HIS A 91 -32.30 -9.45 5.10
CA HIS A 91 -31.32 -8.51 4.55
C HIS A 91 -30.07 -9.09 3.85
N HIS A 92 -30.17 -9.23 2.52
CA HIS A 92 -29.02 -9.05 1.63
C HIS A 92 -28.52 -7.60 1.75
N GLU A 93 -27.69 -7.29 2.74
CA GLU A 93 -27.04 -5.99 2.80
C GLU A 93 -26.01 -5.87 1.67
N GLN A 94 -26.21 -4.88 0.79
CA GLN A 94 -25.27 -4.52 -0.26
C GLN A 94 -23.96 -4.04 0.36
N HIS A 95 -22.95 -4.92 0.43
CA HIS A 95 -21.58 -4.59 0.87
C HIS A 95 -20.78 -3.73 -0.13
N LEU A 96 -21.45 -3.00 -1.03
CA LEU A 96 -20.82 -2.23 -2.10
C LEU A 96 -20.39 -0.86 -1.58
N SER A 97 -19.07 -0.63 -1.52
CA SER A 97 -18.48 0.68 -1.24
C SER A 97 -18.00 1.32 -2.54
N SER A 98 -18.40 2.57 -2.80
CA SER A 98 -17.89 3.36 -3.92
C SER A 98 -16.52 3.98 -3.65
N ARG A 99 -16.03 3.91 -2.40
CA ARG A 99 -14.79 4.55 -1.97
C ARG A 99 -13.56 4.04 -2.72
N PRO A 100 -13.36 2.73 -2.96
CA PRO A 100 -12.21 2.25 -3.72
C PRO A 100 -12.14 2.85 -5.13
N ILE A 101 -13.27 2.93 -5.84
CA ILE A 101 -13.33 3.51 -7.19
C ILE A 101 -12.99 5.01 -7.15
N ALA A 102 -13.59 5.76 -6.22
CA ALA A 102 -13.29 7.17 -6.05
C ALA A 102 -11.81 7.41 -5.71
N LEU A 103 -11.22 6.56 -4.86
CA LEU A 103 -9.80 6.63 -4.51
C LEU A 103 -8.93 6.40 -5.75
N THR A 104 -9.23 5.38 -6.55
CA THR A 104 -8.50 5.10 -7.80
C THR A 104 -8.57 6.29 -8.76
N ILE A 105 -9.76 6.88 -8.96
CA ILE A 105 -9.92 8.08 -9.80
C ILE A 105 -9.07 9.24 -9.28
N GLY A 106 -9.09 9.49 -7.97
CA GLY A 106 -8.28 10.55 -7.35
C GLY A 106 -6.78 10.33 -7.54
N VAL A 107 -6.29 9.09 -7.34
CA VAL A 107 -4.88 8.73 -7.59
C VAL A 107 -4.52 8.88 -9.06
N THR A 108 -5.37 8.41 -9.97
CA THR A 108 -5.14 8.57 -11.41
C THR A 108 -5.06 10.04 -11.80
N LEU A 109 -5.98 10.88 -11.31
CA LEU A 109 -5.94 12.33 -11.56
C LEU A 109 -4.65 12.96 -11.03
N ALA A 110 -4.24 12.61 -9.80
CA ALA A 110 -2.98 13.11 -9.25
C ALA A 110 -1.77 12.71 -10.12
N MET A 111 -1.70 11.44 -10.55
CA MET A 111 -0.61 10.94 -11.41
C MET A 111 -0.59 11.56 -12.80
N VAL A 112 -1.76 11.74 -13.43
CA VAL A 112 -1.89 12.47 -14.69
C VAL A 112 -1.51 13.93 -14.50
N GLY A 113 -1.88 14.55 -13.38
CA GLY A 113 -1.47 15.91 -13.05
C GLY A 113 0.05 16.08 -13.00
N PHE A 114 0.78 15.10 -12.45
CA PHE A 114 2.24 15.10 -12.47
C PHE A 114 2.82 15.04 -13.88
N SER A 115 2.26 14.21 -14.78
CA SER A 115 2.74 14.14 -16.17
C SER A 115 2.44 15.41 -16.98
N LEU A 116 1.49 16.23 -16.53
CA LEU A 116 1.08 17.49 -17.16
C LEU A 116 1.79 18.73 -16.56
N LEU A 117 2.75 18.57 -15.64
CA LEU A 117 3.48 19.69 -15.04
C LEU A 117 4.25 20.51 -16.09
N GLU A 118 4.88 19.85 -17.06
CA GLU A 118 5.61 20.51 -18.15
C GLU A 118 4.70 21.36 -19.06
N LEU A 119 3.41 21.03 -19.11
CA LEU A 119 2.41 21.74 -19.89
C LEU A 119 1.75 22.91 -19.12
N GLY A 120 2.18 23.18 -17.88
CA GLY A 120 1.67 24.28 -17.04
C GLY A 120 0.27 24.06 -16.46
N VAL A 121 -0.42 22.99 -16.83
CA VAL A 121 -1.79 22.65 -16.36
C VAL A 121 -1.82 21.55 -15.30
N GLY A 122 -0.66 21.03 -14.88
CA GLY A 122 -0.57 19.94 -13.92
C GLY A 122 -1.10 20.28 -12.51
N TRP A 123 -0.78 21.46 -11.98
CA TRP A 123 -1.11 21.84 -10.59
C TRP A 123 -2.61 21.79 -10.25
N PRO A 124 -3.53 22.35 -11.06
CA PRO A 124 -4.96 22.21 -10.82
C PRO A 124 -5.43 20.75 -10.82
N VAL A 125 -4.92 19.92 -11.74
CA VAL A 125 -5.30 18.50 -11.86
C VAL A 125 -4.81 17.70 -10.64
N ILE A 126 -3.58 17.96 -10.18
CA ILE A 126 -3.05 17.37 -8.94
C ILE A 126 -3.93 17.74 -7.76
N PHE A 127 -4.29 19.02 -7.61
CA PHE A 127 -5.12 19.49 -6.51
C PHE A 127 -6.48 18.80 -6.50
N VAL A 128 -7.17 18.70 -7.64
CA VAL A 128 -8.43 17.97 -7.76
C VAL A 128 -8.24 16.49 -7.38
N GLY A 129 -7.19 15.84 -7.87
CA GLY A 129 -6.85 14.47 -7.50
C GLY A 129 -6.68 14.29 -5.99
N LEU A 130 -5.91 15.17 -5.33
CA LEU A 130 -5.70 15.15 -3.88
C LEU A 130 -7.00 15.37 -3.09
N VAL A 131 -7.87 16.26 -3.54
CA VAL A 131 -9.19 16.48 -2.91
C VAL A 131 -10.05 15.22 -3.01
N VAL A 132 -10.07 14.56 -4.17
CA VAL A 132 -10.84 13.31 -4.37
C VAL A 132 -10.27 12.19 -3.49
N ILE A 133 -8.94 12.08 -3.38
CA ILE A 133 -8.28 11.12 -2.47
C ILE A 133 -8.70 11.39 -1.03
N ALA A 134 -8.56 12.63 -0.56
CA ALA A 134 -8.90 13.02 0.80
C ALA A 134 -10.39 12.76 1.11
N TRP A 135 -11.28 13.12 0.19
CA TRP A 135 -12.72 12.86 0.31
C TRP A 135 -13.04 11.36 0.34
N SER A 136 -12.37 10.56 -0.48
CA SER A 136 -12.57 9.11 -0.50
C SER A 136 -12.10 8.44 0.79
N LEU A 137 -10.90 8.78 1.27
CA LEU A 137 -10.34 8.24 2.51
C LEU A 137 -11.17 8.67 3.73
N TYR A 138 -11.56 9.94 3.81
CA TYR A 138 -12.45 10.42 4.86
C TYR A 138 -13.80 9.70 4.82
N GLY A 139 -14.37 9.54 3.61
CA GLY A 139 -15.61 8.81 3.41
C GLY A 139 -15.51 7.34 3.84
N TRP A 140 -14.40 6.68 3.57
CA TRP A 140 -14.16 5.31 3.99
C TRP A 140 -14.01 5.20 5.51
N ALA A 141 -13.21 6.07 6.12
CA ALA A 141 -13.09 6.15 7.58
C ALA A 141 -14.45 6.44 8.25
N ARG A 142 -15.28 7.29 7.63
CA ARG A 142 -16.64 7.56 8.07
C ARG A 142 -17.52 6.31 7.96
N ASP A 143 -17.54 5.65 6.81
CA ASP A 143 -18.40 4.47 6.60
C ASP A 143 -18.03 3.34 7.60
N ASP A 144 -16.74 3.19 7.92
CA ASP A 144 -16.24 2.24 8.93
C ASP A 144 -16.61 2.65 10.38
N LEU A 145 -16.49 3.94 10.74
CA LEU A 145 -16.87 4.46 12.07
C LEU A 145 -18.34 4.25 12.42
N TRP A 146 -19.22 4.26 11.41
CA TRP A 146 -20.66 4.01 11.57
C TRP A 146 -21.04 2.54 11.34
N SER A 147 -20.05 1.64 11.27
CA SER A 147 -20.23 0.19 11.15
C SER A 147 -21.16 -0.21 10.01
N LYS A 148 -21.11 0.52 8.90
CA LYS A 148 -21.96 0.29 7.71
C LYS A 148 -21.75 -1.09 7.07
N PHE A 149 -20.64 -1.76 7.38
CA PHE A 149 -20.31 -3.07 6.83
C PHE A 149 -19.86 -4.01 7.95
N HIS A 150 -20.55 -5.15 8.09
CA HIS A 150 -20.05 -6.32 8.81
C HIS A 150 -19.88 -7.45 7.79
N VAL A 151 -18.65 -7.95 7.64
CA VAL A 151 -18.38 -9.15 6.84
C VAL A 151 -18.34 -10.32 7.81
N PRO A 152 -19.32 -11.23 7.79
CA PRO A 152 -19.24 -12.43 8.61
C PRO A 152 -18.00 -13.24 8.23
N GLU A 153 -17.33 -13.84 9.21
CA GLU A 153 -16.24 -14.77 8.92
C GLU A 153 -16.81 -15.95 8.11
N GLU A 154 -16.29 -16.15 6.90
CA GLU A 154 -16.72 -17.24 6.02
C GLU A 154 -16.35 -18.59 6.65
N GLU A 155 -17.31 -19.23 7.31
CA GLU A 155 -17.16 -20.59 7.82
C GLU A 155 -17.02 -21.59 6.65
N GLY A 156 -16.02 -22.48 6.73
CA GLY A 156 -15.95 -23.66 5.85
C GLY A 156 -15.06 -23.56 4.60
N ARG A 157 -14.17 -22.59 4.47
CA ARG A 157 -13.11 -22.63 3.44
C ARG A 157 -11.86 -23.37 3.92
N GLU A 158 -11.11 -23.96 2.99
CA GLU A 158 -9.76 -24.50 3.18
C GLU A 158 -8.84 -23.39 3.69
N LEU A 159 -8.74 -23.24 5.01
CA LEU A 159 -7.94 -22.21 5.67
C LEU A 159 -6.48 -22.64 5.88
N TRP A 160 -6.07 -23.80 5.37
CA TRP A 160 -4.69 -24.30 5.51
C TRP A 160 -3.71 -23.44 4.69
N PRO A 161 -2.52 -23.08 5.20
CA PRO A 161 -1.94 -23.39 6.53
C PRO A 161 -2.30 -22.36 7.62
N PHE A 162 -3.11 -21.35 7.33
CA PHE A 162 -3.38 -20.18 8.18
C PHE A 162 -4.69 -20.25 9.00
N SER A 163 -5.16 -21.45 9.35
CA SER A 163 -6.47 -21.66 10.01
C SER A 163 -6.63 -20.99 11.38
N LYS A 164 -5.54 -20.51 11.96
CA LYS A 164 -5.50 -19.81 13.25
C LYS A 164 -5.16 -18.33 13.14
N ILE A 165 -4.90 -17.82 11.93
CA ILE A 165 -4.47 -16.44 11.71
C ILE A 165 -5.61 -15.66 11.05
N PRO A 166 -6.12 -14.58 11.68
CA PRO A 166 -7.11 -13.72 11.06
C PRO A 166 -6.61 -13.16 9.71
N LYS A 167 -7.49 -13.11 8.70
CA LYS A 167 -7.17 -12.60 7.36
C LYS A 167 -6.54 -11.20 7.39
N ILE A 168 -7.04 -10.32 8.25
CA ILE A 168 -6.55 -8.94 8.41
C ILE A 168 -5.14 -8.93 9.00
N LYS A 169 -4.85 -9.79 9.97
CA LYS A 169 -3.50 -9.93 10.55
C LYS A 169 -2.50 -10.41 9.52
N LEU A 170 -2.86 -11.40 8.69
CA LEU A 170 -2.02 -11.84 7.58
C LEU A 170 -1.79 -10.70 6.58
N GLY A 171 -2.85 -9.98 6.20
CA GLY A 171 -2.75 -8.81 5.31
C GLY A 171 -1.83 -7.72 5.86
N MET A 172 -1.86 -7.45 7.17
CA MET A 172 -0.95 -6.51 7.82
C MET A 172 0.50 -6.95 7.71
N TRP A 173 0.82 -8.23 7.96
CA TRP A 173 2.17 -8.75 7.79
C TRP A 173 2.65 -8.70 6.34
N THR A 174 1.79 -9.02 5.38
CA THR A 174 2.11 -8.90 3.95
C THR A 174 2.38 -7.45 3.56
N PHE A 175 1.58 -6.50 4.07
CA PHE A 175 1.80 -5.07 3.87
C PHE A 175 3.16 -4.64 4.46
N LEU A 176 3.47 -5.01 5.70
CA LEU A 176 4.77 -4.69 6.33
C LEU A 176 5.95 -5.33 5.59
N ALA A 177 5.79 -6.53 5.02
CA ALA A 177 6.84 -7.13 4.19
C ALA A 177 7.12 -6.29 2.94
N GLY A 178 6.08 -5.70 2.33
CA GLY A 178 6.23 -4.73 1.25
C GLY A 178 7.01 -3.49 1.69
N GLU A 179 6.69 -2.97 2.87
CA GLU A 179 7.41 -1.82 3.46
C GLU A 179 8.88 -2.13 3.76
N VAL A 180 9.19 -3.34 4.25
CA VAL A 180 10.57 -3.79 4.43
C VAL A 180 11.32 -3.76 3.09
N ILE A 181 10.71 -4.24 2.00
CA ILE A 181 11.34 -4.24 0.67
C ILE A 181 11.59 -2.80 0.20
N LEU A 182 10.60 -1.90 0.37
CA LEU A 182 10.72 -0.48 0.01
C LEU A 182 11.91 0.18 0.73
N PHE A 183 11.93 0.12 2.07
CA PHE A 183 13.01 0.72 2.86
C PHE A 183 14.35 0.03 2.66
N SER A 184 14.37 -1.29 2.42
CA SER A 184 15.60 -2.01 2.10
C SER A 184 16.20 -1.53 0.78
N GLY A 185 15.37 -1.23 -0.23
CA GLY A 185 15.84 -0.64 -1.48
C GLY A 185 16.46 0.74 -1.28
N VAL A 186 15.79 1.62 -0.54
CA VAL A 186 16.27 2.98 -0.29
C VAL A 186 17.53 2.98 0.60
N LEU A 187 17.51 2.26 1.73
CA LEU A 187 18.66 2.14 2.64
C LEU A 187 19.84 1.39 2.01
N GLY A 188 19.56 0.33 1.24
CA GLY A 188 20.58 -0.40 0.50
C GLY A 188 21.28 0.49 -0.54
N SER A 189 20.52 1.34 -1.24
CA SER A 189 21.10 2.33 -2.16
C SER A 189 21.98 3.35 -1.42
N TYR A 190 21.55 3.84 -0.25
CA TYR A 190 22.35 4.72 0.59
C TYR A 190 23.66 4.07 1.02
N LEU A 191 23.61 2.85 1.53
CA LEU A 191 24.79 2.11 1.99
C LEU A 191 25.78 1.88 0.85
N PHE A 192 25.29 1.51 -0.33
CA PHE A 192 26.12 1.33 -1.52
C PHE A 192 26.84 2.64 -1.90
N ILE A 193 26.09 3.76 -2.00
CA ILE A 193 26.64 5.08 -2.31
C ILE A 193 27.65 5.52 -1.25
N ARG A 194 27.32 5.34 0.04
CA ARG A 194 28.17 5.75 1.17
C ARG A 194 29.48 4.97 1.24
N ALA A 195 29.47 3.70 0.84
CA ALA A 195 30.64 2.83 0.82
C ALA A 195 31.60 3.13 -0.34
N ASP A 196 31.08 3.57 -1.48
CA ASP A 196 31.88 3.82 -2.69
C ASP A 196 32.45 5.26 -2.76
N ILE A 197 31.86 6.22 -2.03
CA ILE A 197 32.28 7.62 -2.07
C ILE A 197 33.23 7.96 -0.90
N PRO A 198 34.52 8.28 -1.17
CA PRO A 198 35.50 8.57 -0.12
C PRO A 198 35.24 9.90 0.61
N ARG A 199 34.60 10.87 -0.06
CA ARG A 199 34.35 12.21 0.48
C ARG A 199 32.89 12.35 0.89
N TRP A 200 32.61 12.09 2.16
CA TRP A 200 31.30 12.30 2.78
C TRP A 200 31.41 13.36 3.89
N PRO A 201 30.37 14.17 4.16
CA PRO A 201 30.35 15.09 5.29
C PRO A 201 30.61 14.36 6.61
N SER A 202 31.45 14.93 7.48
CA SER A 202 31.73 14.31 8.78
C SER A 202 30.48 14.33 9.67
N PRO A 203 30.26 13.30 10.50
CA PRO A 203 29.14 13.28 11.45
C PRO A 203 29.11 14.55 12.31
N GLY A 204 27.91 15.11 12.52
CA GLY A 204 27.73 16.35 13.27
C GLY A 204 27.95 17.66 12.50
N THR A 205 28.44 17.62 11.24
CA THR A 205 28.68 18.84 10.45
C THR A 205 27.41 19.41 9.81
N ILE A 206 26.56 18.55 9.26
CA ILE A 206 25.28 18.92 8.64
C ILE A 206 24.13 18.73 9.63
N HIS A 207 24.09 17.59 10.30
CA HIS A 207 23.00 17.19 11.18
C HIS A 207 23.42 17.25 12.65
N SER A 208 22.57 17.82 13.50
CA SER A 208 22.83 17.89 14.94
C SER A 208 22.55 16.55 15.61
N ILE A 209 23.60 15.89 16.11
CA ILE A 209 23.49 14.60 16.80
C ILE A 209 22.54 14.67 18.01
N PRO A 210 22.59 15.70 18.88
CA PRO A 210 21.64 15.82 19.98
C PRO A 210 20.18 15.91 19.52
N ILE A 211 19.88 16.65 18.45
CA ILE A 211 18.51 16.76 17.91
C ILE A 211 18.05 15.41 17.35
N GLY A 212 18.93 14.71 16.63
CA GLY A 212 18.68 13.35 16.15
C GLY A 212 18.39 12.38 17.31
N LEU A 213 19.18 12.44 18.39
CA LEU A 213 19.01 11.61 19.57
C LEU A 213 17.69 11.91 20.30
N THR A 214 17.34 13.19 20.49
CA THR A 214 16.06 13.58 21.07
C THR A 214 14.89 13.02 20.26
N ASN A 215 14.94 13.13 18.92
CA ASN A 215 13.93 12.55 18.05
C ASN A 215 13.81 11.03 18.20
N THR A 216 14.93 10.33 18.30
CA THR A 216 14.96 8.88 18.54
C THR A 216 14.31 8.54 19.88
N LEU A 217 14.64 9.26 20.95
CA LEU A 217 14.02 9.04 22.27
C LEU A 217 12.51 9.32 22.26
N VAL A 218 12.07 10.36 21.55
CA VAL A 218 10.65 10.68 21.38
C VAL A 218 9.91 9.53 20.69
N LEU A 219 10.45 8.99 19.59
CA LEU A 219 9.83 7.87 18.88
C LEU A 219 9.83 6.57 19.69
N LEU A 220 10.94 6.20 20.31
CA LEU A 220 11.01 5.01 21.16
C LEU A 220 10.02 5.09 22.33
N THR A 221 9.85 6.29 22.92
CA THR A 221 8.86 6.52 23.97
C THR A 221 7.43 6.43 23.41
N SER A 222 7.18 6.90 22.19
CA SER A 222 5.89 6.75 21.52
C SER A 222 5.55 5.27 21.28
N SER A 223 6.54 4.48 20.91
CA SER A 223 6.45 3.03 20.72
C SER A 223 6.02 2.34 22.01
N LEU A 224 6.67 2.66 23.13
CA LEU A 224 6.28 2.17 24.46
C LEU A 224 4.84 2.55 24.81
N SER A 225 4.42 3.78 24.50
CA SER A 225 3.04 4.22 24.79
C SER A 225 1.98 3.39 24.05
N VAL A 226 2.26 2.92 22.83
CA VAL A 226 1.35 2.02 22.09
C VAL A 226 1.24 0.65 22.76
N VAL A 227 2.35 0.09 23.25
CA VAL A 227 2.32 -1.16 24.02
C VAL A 227 1.43 -1.01 25.26
N LEU A 228 1.55 0.11 25.98
CA LEU A 228 0.71 0.41 27.14
C LEU A 228 -0.76 0.62 26.76
N ALA A 229 -1.03 1.16 25.57
CA ALA A 229 -2.38 1.28 25.01
C ALA A 229 -3.03 -0.10 24.78
N ILE A 230 -2.29 -1.02 24.16
CA ILE A 230 -2.75 -2.40 23.92
C ILE A 230 -2.99 -3.14 25.25
N GLN A 231 -2.10 -3.00 26.22
CA GLN A 231 -2.30 -3.58 27.55
C GLN A 231 -3.54 -3.00 28.24
N ALA A 232 -3.77 -1.69 28.13
CA ALA A 232 -4.93 -1.03 28.72
C ALA A 232 -6.26 -1.57 28.15
N ILE A 233 -6.37 -1.76 26.83
CA ILE A 233 -7.60 -2.30 26.23
C ILE A 233 -7.80 -3.78 26.52
N ARG A 234 -6.71 -4.58 26.57
CA ARG A 234 -6.77 -5.99 27.03
C ARG A 234 -7.23 -6.12 28.48
N ALA A 235 -6.94 -5.11 29.32
CA ALA A 235 -7.47 -4.99 30.68
C ALA A 235 -8.89 -4.37 30.73
N GLY A 236 -9.52 -4.07 29.60
CA GLY A 236 -10.86 -3.47 29.52
C GLY A 236 -10.91 -1.98 29.89
N ASN A 237 -9.76 -1.29 30.00
CA ASN A 237 -9.71 0.10 30.43
C ASN A 237 -9.64 1.07 29.25
N GLN A 238 -10.81 1.50 28.76
CA GLN A 238 -10.92 2.45 27.65
C GLN A 238 -10.30 3.83 27.94
N LYS A 239 -10.39 4.33 29.19
CA LYS A 239 -9.81 5.62 29.55
C LYS A 239 -8.28 5.61 29.41
N ARG A 240 -7.64 4.53 29.87
CA ARG A 240 -6.19 4.34 29.70
C ARG A 240 -5.80 4.10 28.25
N LEU A 241 -6.62 3.37 27.47
CA LEU A 241 -6.41 3.24 26.02
C LEU A 241 -6.37 4.63 25.37
N LEU A 242 -7.39 5.46 25.61
CA LEU A 242 -7.49 6.81 25.04
C LEU A 242 -6.30 7.69 25.45
N MET A 243 -5.93 7.65 26.73
CA MET A 243 -4.77 8.39 27.25
C MET A 243 -3.49 7.99 26.51
N TRP A 244 -3.20 6.70 26.40
CA TRP A 244 -1.97 6.23 25.77
C TRP A 244 -1.93 6.49 24.25
N LEU A 245 -3.05 6.28 23.54
CA LEU A 245 -3.14 6.63 22.11
C LEU A 245 -2.92 8.13 21.89
N THR A 246 -3.48 8.98 22.76
CA THR A 246 -3.27 10.44 22.69
C THR A 246 -1.81 10.80 22.98
N THR A 247 -1.17 10.16 23.96
CA THR A 247 0.27 10.31 24.22
C THR A 247 1.10 9.93 23.00
N THR A 248 0.80 8.80 22.35
CA THR A 248 1.46 8.40 21.09
C THR A 248 1.31 9.49 20.02
N PHE A 249 0.11 10.04 19.86
CA PHE A 249 -0.18 11.07 18.86
C PHE A 249 0.64 12.33 19.11
N LEU A 250 0.69 12.80 20.35
CA LEU A 250 1.47 13.99 20.72
C LEU A 250 2.97 13.78 20.51
N LEU A 251 3.50 12.60 20.85
CA LEU A 251 4.91 12.27 20.64
C LEU A 251 5.25 12.16 19.14
N GLY A 252 4.40 11.54 18.33
CA GLY A 252 4.60 11.47 16.88
C GLY A 252 4.49 12.85 16.21
N ALA A 253 3.56 13.69 16.66
CA ALA A 253 3.45 15.08 16.21
C ALA A 253 4.69 15.91 16.60
N LEU A 254 5.20 15.71 17.82
CA LEU A 254 6.45 16.33 18.27
C LEU A 254 7.64 15.90 17.40
N PHE A 255 7.76 14.61 17.08
CA PHE A 255 8.79 14.10 16.17
C PHE A 255 8.75 14.81 14.81
N LEU A 256 7.56 14.91 14.19
CA LEU A 256 7.40 15.63 12.92
C LEU A 256 7.71 17.13 13.05
N GLY A 257 7.33 17.76 14.17
CA GLY A 257 7.64 19.17 14.44
C GLY A 257 9.14 19.44 14.54
N ILE A 258 9.89 18.59 15.24
CA ILE A 258 11.35 18.69 15.34
C ILE A 258 11.98 18.41 13.96
N LYS A 259 11.46 17.45 13.19
CA LYS A 259 11.94 17.18 11.82
C LYS A 259 11.72 18.35 10.88
N ALA A 260 10.55 18.97 10.94
CA ALA A 260 10.23 20.13 10.13
C ALA A 260 11.13 21.33 10.47
N SER A 261 11.43 21.56 11.76
CA SER A 261 12.35 22.63 12.16
C SER A 261 13.79 22.35 11.73
N GLU A 262 14.24 21.10 11.80
CA GLU A 262 15.55 20.67 11.28
C GLU A 262 15.66 20.89 9.76
N TRP A 263 14.63 20.52 9.00
CA TRP A 263 14.59 20.77 7.56
C TRP A 263 14.59 22.26 7.23
N ALA A 264 13.82 23.07 7.96
CA ALA A 264 13.81 24.51 7.77
C ALA A 264 15.20 25.14 8.03
N ASP A 265 15.90 24.69 9.07
CA ASP A 265 17.28 25.11 9.36
C ASP A 265 18.25 24.69 8.24
N LEU A 266 18.15 23.45 7.74
CA LEU A 266 18.96 22.98 6.60
C LEU A 266 18.72 23.79 5.33
N PHE A 267 17.46 24.07 4.98
CA PHE A 267 17.12 24.89 3.82
C PHE A 267 17.62 26.33 3.97
N SER A 268 17.57 26.90 5.18
CA SER A 268 18.11 28.23 5.47
C SER A 268 19.63 28.31 5.26
N LYS A 269 20.34 27.20 5.48
CA LYS A 269 21.79 27.04 5.25
C LYS A 269 22.14 26.68 3.81
N GLY A 270 21.15 26.62 2.90
CA GLY A 270 21.37 26.27 1.49
C GLY A 270 21.54 24.78 1.24
N PHE A 271 21.21 23.91 2.19
CA PHE A 271 21.22 22.46 2.01
C PHE A 271 19.85 21.95 1.57
N TRP A 272 19.71 21.69 0.27
CA TRP A 272 18.48 21.33 -0.41
C TRP A 272 18.53 19.92 -0.99
N PHE A 273 17.40 19.46 -1.56
CA PHE A 273 17.27 18.17 -2.24
C PHE A 273 18.32 17.94 -3.33
N ASN A 274 18.83 19.00 -3.94
CA ASN A 274 19.83 19.00 -5.01
C ASN A 274 21.26 19.30 -4.52
N SER A 275 21.54 19.32 -3.21
CA SER A 275 22.88 19.53 -2.64
C SER A 275 23.80 18.30 -2.76
N GLY A 276 23.73 17.61 -3.91
CA GLY A 276 24.47 16.39 -4.19
C GLY A 276 23.88 15.14 -3.55
N LEU A 277 24.67 14.06 -3.56
CA LEU A 277 24.24 12.75 -3.07
C LEU A 277 23.85 12.75 -1.58
N PRO A 278 24.59 13.39 -0.65
CA PRO A 278 24.19 13.45 0.75
C PRO A 278 22.82 14.11 0.98
N GLY A 279 22.53 15.19 0.24
CA GLY A 279 21.24 15.86 0.32
C GLY A 279 20.11 14.99 -0.23
N SER A 280 20.29 14.48 -1.46
CA SER A 280 19.22 13.70 -2.10
C SER A 280 18.87 12.43 -1.33
N THR A 281 19.87 11.67 -0.85
CA THR A 281 19.63 10.42 -0.11
C THR A 281 19.01 10.71 1.25
N TYR A 282 19.45 11.78 1.95
CA TYR A 282 18.86 12.20 3.22
C TYR A 282 17.39 12.58 3.05
N PHE A 283 17.06 13.52 2.17
CA PHE A 283 15.71 14.04 2.04
C PHE A 283 14.72 13.03 1.44
N VAL A 284 15.16 12.19 0.49
CA VAL A 284 14.29 11.12 -0.03
C VAL A 284 13.99 10.10 1.07
N THR A 285 15.01 9.63 1.78
CA THR A 285 14.83 8.57 2.79
C THR A 285 14.04 9.08 4.00
N THR A 286 14.42 10.23 4.55
CA THR A 286 13.72 10.82 5.70
C THR A 286 12.36 11.39 5.31
N GLY A 287 12.17 11.83 4.06
CA GLY A 287 10.88 12.26 3.54
C GLY A 287 9.89 11.10 3.41
N ILE A 288 10.32 9.96 2.86
CA ILE A 288 9.49 8.74 2.82
C ILE A 288 9.14 8.32 4.26
N HIS A 289 10.11 8.28 5.18
CA HIS A 289 9.82 7.99 6.59
C HIS A 289 8.83 8.97 7.22
N GLY A 290 9.01 10.28 7.00
CA GLY A 290 8.10 11.32 7.49
C GLY A 290 6.67 11.19 6.93
N LEU A 291 6.52 10.77 5.68
CA LEU A 291 5.21 10.43 5.09
C LEU A 291 4.56 9.25 5.82
N HIS A 292 5.33 8.21 6.18
CA HIS A 292 4.82 7.08 6.97
C HIS A 292 4.38 7.50 8.37
N VAL A 293 5.18 8.31 9.06
CA VAL A 293 4.79 8.86 10.38
C VAL A 293 3.51 9.69 10.25
N THR A 294 3.40 10.52 9.22
CA THR A 294 2.20 11.34 8.95
C THR A 294 0.97 10.48 8.70
N ALA A 295 1.08 9.44 7.86
CA ALA A 295 0.00 8.48 7.62
C ALA A 295 -0.41 7.76 8.91
N GLY A 296 0.58 7.34 9.72
CA GLY A 296 0.35 6.77 11.04
C GLY A 296 -0.40 7.71 11.98
N LEU A 297 -0.07 9.00 12.01
CA LEU A 297 -0.78 9.99 12.84
C LEU A 297 -2.24 10.20 12.38
N ILE A 298 -2.50 10.16 11.07
CA ILE A 298 -3.86 10.23 10.52
C ILE A 298 -4.67 9.00 10.98
N LEU A 299 -4.10 7.81 10.87
CA LEU A 299 -4.73 6.57 11.36
C LEU A 299 -4.92 6.59 12.87
N LEU A 300 -3.95 7.12 13.62
CA LEU A 300 -4.03 7.24 15.07
C LEU A 300 -5.14 8.22 15.50
N ALA A 301 -5.29 9.36 14.81
CA ALA A 301 -6.40 10.29 15.05
C ALA A 301 -7.75 9.61 14.81
N TYR A 302 -7.84 8.77 13.77
CA TYR A 302 -9.01 7.93 13.52
C TYR A 302 -9.27 6.94 14.67
N LEU A 303 -8.24 6.25 15.18
CA LEU A 303 -8.37 5.32 16.31
C LEU A 303 -8.76 6.01 17.61
N ILE A 304 -8.23 7.21 17.88
CA ILE A 304 -8.61 8.03 19.03
C ILE A 304 -10.11 8.35 18.94
N LYS A 305 -10.59 8.82 17.78
CA LYS A 305 -12.01 9.12 17.58
C LYS A 305 -12.89 7.88 17.72
N ARG A 306 -12.47 6.73 17.17
CA ARG A 306 -13.19 5.45 17.33
C ARG A 306 -13.22 5.00 18.80
N THR A 307 -12.14 5.21 19.54
CA THR A 307 -12.07 4.92 20.98
C THR A 307 -13.05 5.79 21.77
N MET A 308 -13.14 7.09 21.46
CA MET A 308 -14.08 8.02 22.10
C MET A 308 -15.54 7.63 21.85
N ASN A 309 -15.85 7.03 20.68
CA ASN A 309 -17.17 6.50 20.35
C ASN A 309 -17.45 5.12 20.97
N GLY A 310 -16.52 4.56 21.77
CA GLY A 310 -16.68 3.24 22.39
C GLY A 310 -16.48 2.07 21.43
N GLY A 311 -15.84 2.28 20.26
CA GLY A 311 -15.69 1.28 19.21
C GLY A 311 -14.71 0.14 19.48
N PHE A 312 -14.10 0.08 20.67
CA PHE A 312 -13.17 -0.97 21.09
C PHE A 312 -13.58 -1.60 22.41
N SER A 313 -13.53 -2.93 22.48
CA SER A 313 -13.78 -3.72 23.69
C SER A 313 -12.60 -4.64 23.98
N LYS A 314 -12.71 -5.45 25.04
CA LYS A 314 -11.72 -6.49 25.33
C LYS A 314 -11.68 -7.54 24.21
N GLU A 315 -12.83 -7.90 23.63
CA GLU A 315 -12.92 -8.85 22.52
C GLU A 315 -12.62 -8.22 21.16
N ASN A 316 -12.86 -6.91 20.99
CA ASN A 316 -12.64 -6.18 19.74
C ASN A 316 -11.49 -5.17 19.88
N ASN A 317 -10.25 -5.68 19.94
CA ASN A 317 -9.03 -4.85 20.07
C ASN A 317 -8.01 -5.05 18.94
N ASP A 318 -8.28 -5.97 18.01
CA ASP A 318 -7.40 -6.35 16.91
C ASP A 318 -6.91 -5.17 16.07
N THR A 319 -7.77 -4.20 15.77
CA THR A 319 -7.38 -3.01 15.00
C THR A 319 -6.30 -2.19 15.70
N VAL A 320 -6.34 -2.10 17.04
CA VAL A 320 -5.32 -1.40 17.83
C VAL A 320 -4.01 -2.18 17.82
N GLU A 321 -4.06 -3.52 17.87
CA GLU A 321 -2.87 -4.38 17.71
C GLU A 321 -2.24 -4.21 16.33
N TYR A 322 -3.02 -4.21 15.25
CA TYR A 322 -2.53 -4.06 13.88
C TYR A 322 -1.89 -2.68 13.65
N PHE A 323 -2.50 -1.62 14.20
CA PHE A 323 -1.87 -0.30 14.22
C PHE A 323 -0.56 -0.29 15.03
N GLY A 324 -0.51 -1.02 16.15
CA GLY A 324 0.72 -1.17 16.90
C GLY A 324 1.85 -1.80 16.09
N LEU A 325 1.57 -2.85 15.31
CA LEU A 325 2.54 -3.45 14.40
C LEU A 325 3.09 -2.42 13.39
N TYR A 326 2.21 -1.59 12.81
CA TYR A 326 2.62 -0.50 11.92
C TYR A 326 3.50 0.54 12.62
N TRP A 327 3.08 1.02 13.78
CA TRP A 327 3.79 2.08 14.50
C TRP A 327 5.18 1.62 14.97
N HIS A 328 5.28 0.38 15.46
CA HIS A 328 6.56 -0.23 15.79
C HIS A 328 7.46 -0.41 14.57
N PHE A 329 6.91 -0.74 13.40
CA PHE A 329 7.70 -0.80 12.16
C PHE A 329 8.30 0.56 11.81
N VAL A 330 7.50 1.64 11.84
CA VAL A 330 7.96 3.00 11.57
C VAL A 330 9.08 3.44 12.53
N ASP A 331 8.98 3.03 13.80
CA ASP A 331 10.00 3.25 14.82
C ASP A 331 11.31 2.47 14.53
N ILE A 332 11.20 1.18 14.18
CA ILE A 332 12.37 0.35 13.81
C ILE A 332 13.13 0.96 12.63
N ILE A 333 12.43 1.46 11.61
CA ILE A 333 13.09 2.13 10.48
C ILE A 333 13.87 3.36 10.96
N TRP A 334 13.30 4.17 11.86
CA TRP A 334 14.00 5.33 12.41
C TRP A 334 15.28 4.94 13.16
N VAL A 335 15.26 3.83 13.90
CA VAL A 335 16.44 3.29 14.59
C VAL A 335 17.58 2.96 13.63
N PHE A 336 17.30 2.62 12.36
CA PHE A 336 18.33 2.51 11.32
C PHE A 336 18.73 3.86 10.71
N LEU A 337 17.76 4.75 10.48
CA LEU A 337 18.03 6.07 9.88
C LEU A 337 18.93 6.95 10.75
N PHE A 338 18.72 6.92 12.07
CA PHE A 338 19.48 7.77 12.98
C PHE A 338 21.00 7.47 12.91
N PRO A 339 21.49 6.24 13.13
CA PRO A 339 22.92 5.95 12.99
C PRO A 339 23.44 6.23 11.58
N LEU A 340 22.69 5.85 10.55
CA LEU A 340 23.14 5.97 9.16
C LEU A 340 23.37 7.41 8.71
N PHE A 341 22.54 8.37 9.14
CA PHE A 341 22.64 9.76 8.70
C PHE A 341 23.26 10.70 9.76
N TYR A 342 23.17 10.37 11.05
CA TYR A 342 23.66 11.24 12.12
C TYR A 342 25.03 10.82 12.66
N LEU A 343 25.38 9.53 12.58
CA LEU A 343 26.61 8.99 13.19
C LEU A 343 27.65 8.50 12.17
N LEU A 344 27.24 8.19 10.94
CA LEU A 344 28.08 7.70 9.84
C LEU A 344 28.10 8.70 8.68
#